data_AF-A0A9D1RW54-F1
#
_entry.id   AF-A0A9D1RW54-F1
#
_cell.length_a   1.000
_cell.length_b   1.000
_cell.length_c   1.000
_cell.angle_alpha   90.00
_cell.angle_beta   90.00
_cell.angle_gamma   90.00
#
_symmetry.space_group_name_H-M   'P 1'
#
loop_
_entity.id
_entity.type
_entity.pdbx_description
1 polymer ?
#
loop_
_entity_poly.entity_id
_entity_poly.type
_entity_poly.pdbx_seq_one_letter_code
_entity_poly.pdbx_strand_id
1 'polypeptide(L)'
;MKLFGRRIEAGLLLLAAVVMLVAIVALELSQGNELTSNVFVLVGGFFAVFLIAHAVMCWFAPDADQILLPVAALLNGIGLVMIYRLDLDTGMSLANSQIMWTVVGVAMMCAVLVFLKDHRSLQNYSYLLGLGGLILSALPIVWPTKLNADANVWISIGPFSIQPGEFAKIMLLLFFAALLVNKRKLFTVAGKSVLGLQFPRLRDLGPLFLVWGIALMIMAAQNDFGPALLLFGTVLGMLYIATSRASWLVLGLGLAAIGAAGVYQISAKIQDRVANFMDPLGNFDGNGYQLSQALFGMA
;
A
#
# COMPACT_ATOMS: atom_id res chain seq x y z
N MET A 1 -13.27 -28.42 -16.61
CA MET A 1 -12.99 -27.53 -17.77
C MET A 1 -12.68 -26.09 -17.37
N LYS A 2 -13.24 -25.52 -16.28
CA LYS A 2 -12.97 -24.12 -15.85
C LYS A 2 -11.54 -23.84 -15.34
N LEU A 3 -10.91 -24.78 -14.64
CA LEU A 3 -9.53 -24.65 -14.14
C LEU A 3 -8.47 -24.47 -15.25
N PHE A 4 -8.72 -24.99 -16.45
CA PHE A 4 -7.80 -24.84 -17.59
C PHE A 4 -8.11 -23.62 -18.47
N GLY A 5 -9.06 -22.76 -18.05
CA GLY A 5 -9.43 -21.55 -18.78
C GLY A 5 -8.38 -20.43 -18.66
N ARG A 6 -7.65 -20.38 -17.54
CA ARG A 6 -6.66 -19.34 -17.24
C ARG A 6 -5.22 -19.85 -17.42
N ARG A 7 -4.88 -20.30 -18.64
CA ARG A 7 -3.60 -20.97 -18.93
C ARG A 7 -2.36 -20.08 -18.72
N ILE A 8 -2.46 -18.79 -19.06
CA ILE A 8 -1.34 -17.84 -18.90
C ILE A 8 -1.06 -17.66 -17.41
N GLU A 9 -2.12 -17.45 -16.61
CA GLU A 9 -1.99 -17.33 -15.16
C GLU A 9 -1.35 -18.57 -14.54
N ALA A 10 -1.83 -19.77 -14.89
CA ALA A 10 -1.28 -21.02 -14.37
C ALA A 10 0.20 -21.19 -14.73
N GLY A 11 0.59 -20.89 -15.98
CA GLY A 11 1.98 -20.95 -16.43
C GLY A 11 2.88 -19.95 -15.72
N LEU A 12 2.40 -18.72 -15.52
CA LEU A 12 3.16 -17.68 -14.81
C LEU A 12 3.26 -17.95 -13.31
N LEU A 13 2.24 -18.54 -12.68
CA LEU A 13 2.31 -18.97 -11.28
C LEU A 13 3.30 -20.12 -11.10
N LEU A 14 3.34 -21.06 -12.04
CA LEU A 14 4.36 -22.11 -12.05
C LEU A 14 5.75 -21.51 -12.19
N LEU A 15 5.93 -20.54 -13.10
CA LEU A 15 7.20 -19.82 -13.24
C LEU A 15 7.60 -19.12 -11.94
N ALA A 16 6.67 -18.42 -11.28
CA ALA A 16 6.94 -17.76 -10.00
C ALA A 16 7.36 -18.75 -8.90
N ALA A 17 6.72 -19.93 -8.84
CA ALA A 17 7.10 -20.99 -7.91
C ALA A 17 8.48 -21.57 -8.22
N VAL A 18 8.83 -21.76 -9.50
CA VAL A 18 10.17 -22.19 -9.92
C VAL A 18 11.22 -21.16 -9.54
N VAL A 19 10.96 -19.86 -9.79
CA VAL A 19 11.88 -18.78 -9.41
C VAL A 19 12.10 -18.77 -7.90
N MET A 20 11.05 -18.90 -7.10
CA MET A 20 11.18 -19.00 -5.65
C MET A 20 12.01 -20.22 -5.22
N LEU A 21 11.70 -21.40 -5.76
CA LEU A 21 12.42 -22.63 -5.44
C LEU A 21 13.91 -22.49 -5.73
N VAL A 22 14.26 -22.01 -6.93
CA VAL A 22 15.65 -21.79 -7.34
C VAL A 22 16.32 -20.78 -6.42
N ALA A 23 15.65 -19.68 -6.07
CA ALA A 23 16.21 -18.64 -5.22
C ALA A 23 16.51 -19.15 -3.80
N ILE A 24 15.61 -19.93 -3.19
CA ILE A 24 15.82 -20.47 -1.84
C ILE A 24 16.88 -21.58 -1.84
N VAL A 25 16.85 -22.47 -2.82
CA VAL A 25 17.89 -23.51 -2.96
C VAL A 25 19.27 -22.89 -3.18
N ALA A 26 19.37 -21.88 -4.05
CA ALA A 26 20.62 -21.15 -4.27
C ALA A 26 21.12 -20.45 -3.00
N LEU A 27 20.20 -19.86 -2.22
CA LEU A 27 20.53 -19.22 -0.94
C LEU A 27 21.09 -20.22 0.08
N GLU A 28 20.42 -21.35 0.29
CA GLU A 28 20.86 -22.39 1.23
C GLU A 28 22.23 -22.96 0.84
N LEU A 29 22.40 -23.28 -0.46
CA LEU A 29 23.69 -23.76 -0.99
C LEU A 29 24.80 -22.72 -0.84
N SER A 30 24.49 -21.44 -1.02
CA SER A 30 25.44 -20.34 -0.84
C SER A 30 25.88 -20.16 0.62
N GLN A 31 25.05 -20.54 1.58
CA GLN A 31 25.38 -20.50 3.00
C GLN A 31 26.06 -21.79 3.49
N GLY A 32 26.19 -22.80 2.63
CA GLY A 32 26.74 -24.10 3.00
C GLY A 32 25.78 -24.94 3.85
N ASN A 33 24.49 -24.58 3.89
CA ASN A 33 23.47 -25.31 4.63
C ASN A 33 22.98 -26.52 3.81
N GLU A 34 22.60 -27.59 4.50
CA GLU A 34 21.90 -28.70 3.89
C GLU A 34 20.44 -28.34 3.60
N LEU A 35 19.89 -28.88 2.50
CA LEU A 35 18.49 -28.68 2.15
C LEU A 35 17.59 -29.41 3.15
N THR A 36 17.05 -28.65 4.10
CA THR A 36 16.15 -29.18 5.12
C THR A 36 14.71 -29.31 4.60
N SER A 37 13.91 -30.16 5.26
CA SER A 37 12.47 -30.29 4.98
C SER A 37 11.71 -28.96 5.07
N ASN A 38 12.20 -28.00 5.86
CA ASN A 38 11.58 -26.68 6.02
C ASN A 38 11.55 -25.88 4.72
N VAL A 39 12.59 -25.99 3.89
CA VAL A 39 12.64 -25.35 2.56
C VAL A 39 11.50 -25.84 1.68
N PHE A 40 11.26 -27.16 1.68
CA PHE A 40 10.18 -27.76 0.90
C PHE A 40 8.80 -27.39 1.44
N VAL A 41 8.63 -27.29 2.76
CA VAL A 41 7.38 -26.82 3.38
C VAL A 41 7.09 -25.37 3.00
N LEU A 42 8.11 -24.52 2.99
CA LEU A 42 7.99 -23.11 2.65
C LEU A 42 7.59 -22.91 1.18
N VAL A 43 8.31 -23.56 0.25
CA VAL A 43 7.99 -23.48 -1.19
C VAL A 43 6.64 -24.14 -1.49
N GLY A 44 6.37 -25.30 -0.89
CA GLY A 44 5.11 -26.01 -1.05
C GLY A 44 3.92 -25.23 -0.51
N GLY A 45 4.06 -24.60 0.65
CA GLY A 45 3.04 -23.73 1.26
C GLY A 45 2.72 -22.52 0.39
N PHE A 46 3.74 -21.82 -0.11
CA PHE A 46 3.56 -20.72 -1.05
C PHE A 46 2.83 -21.16 -2.32
N PHE A 47 3.27 -22.25 -2.95
CA PHE A 47 2.63 -22.78 -4.14
C PHE A 47 1.17 -23.17 -3.88
N ALA A 48 0.90 -23.85 -2.77
CA ALA A 48 -0.46 -24.25 -2.40
C ALA A 48 -1.39 -23.05 -2.22
N VAL A 49 -0.94 -21.99 -1.55
CA VAL A 49 -1.75 -20.77 -1.32
C VAL A 49 -2.12 -20.11 -2.64
N PHE A 50 -1.17 -19.94 -3.56
CA PHE A 50 -1.46 -19.31 -4.86
C PHE A 50 -2.21 -20.22 -5.82
N LEU A 51 -2.10 -21.55 -5.68
CA LEU A 51 -2.95 -22.49 -6.40
C LEU A 51 -4.41 -22.38 -5.95
N ILE A 52 -4.66 -22.21 -4.65
CA ILE A 52 -6.02 -21.94 -4.14
C ILE A 52 -6.54 -20.60 -4.71
N ALA A 53 -5.71 -19.56 -4.71
CA ALA A 53 -6.08 -18.27 -5.31
C ALA A 53 -6.45 -18.40 -6.80
N HIS A 54 -5.62 -19.11 -7.57
CA HIS A 54 -5.88 -19.40 -8.98
C HIS A 54 -7.20 -20.14 -9.20
N ALA A 55 -7.46 -21.14 -8.36
CA ALA A 55 -8.70 -21.91 -8.43
C ALA A 55 -9.92 -20.99 -8.20
N VAL A 56 -9.88 -20.15 -7.16
CA VAL A 56 -10.93 -19.15 -6.89
C VAL A 56 -11.11 -18.19 -8.07
N MET A 57 -10.03 -17.68 -8.66
CA MET A 57 -10.09 -16.82 -9.86
C MET A 57 -10.74 -17.53 -11.05
N CYS A 58 -10.45 -18.80 -11.28
CA CYS A 58 -11.08 -19.59 -12.35
C CYS A 58 -12.60 -19.72 -12.20
N TRP A 59 -13.12 -19.72 -10.96
CA TRP A 59 -14.56 -19.86 -10.71
C TRP A 59 -15.31 -18.53 -10.64
N PHE A 60 -14.77 -17.55 -9.91
CA PHE A 60 -15.47 -16.31 -9.59
C PHE A 60 -15.12 -15.15 -10.53
N ALA A 61 -13.97 -15.21 -11.20
CA ALA A 61 -13.48 -14.14 -12.07
C ALA A 61 -12.81 -14.68 -13.34
N PRO A 62 -13.48 -15.52 -14.16
CA PRO A 62 -12.86 -16.18 -15.31
C PRO A 62 -12.29 -15.19 -16.34
N ASP A 63 -12.96 -14.04 -16.51
CA ASP A 63 -12.59 -13.01 -17.49
C ASP A 63 -11.64 -11.93 -16.93
N ALA A 64 -11.22 -12.04 -15.66
CA ALA A 64 -10.27 -11.11 -15.08
C ALA A 64 -8.86 -11.30 -15.64
N ASP A 65 -8.07 -10.22 -15.63
CA ASP A 65 -6.67 -10.23 -16.05
C ASP A 65 -5.87 -11.40 -15.45
N GLN A 66 -5.04 -12.04 -16.28
CA GLN A 66 -4.30 -13.26 -15.93
C GLN A 66 -2.85 -12.98 -15.49
N ILE A 67 -2.44 -11.71 -15.41
CA ILE A 67 -1.06 -11.29 -15.15
C ILE A 67 -0.90 -10.78 -13.71
N LEU A 68 -1.91 -10.09 -13.16
CA LEU A 68 -1.82 -9.46 -11.83
C LEU A 68 -1.55 -10.46 -10.69
N LEU A 69 -2.26 -11.59 -10.64
CA LEU A 69 -2.06 -12.58 -9.58
C LEU A 69 -0.65 -13.21 -9.63
N PRO A 70 -0.14 -13.65 -10.81
CA PRO A 70 1.25 -14.11 -10.91
C PRO A 70 2.30 -13.07 -10.55
N VAL A 71 2.10 -11.80 -10.93
CA VAL A 71 3.04 -10.73 -10.56
C VAL A 71 3.05 -10.52 -9.05
N ALA A 72 1.87 -10.49 -8.40
CA ALA A 72 1.77 -10.40 -6.96
C ALA A 72 2.42 -11.61 -6.26
N ALA A 73 2.22 -12.82 -6.80
CA ALA A 73 2.86 -14.03 -6.30
C ALA A 73 4.39 -13.93 -6.40
N LEU A 74 4.92 -13.54 -7.56
CA LEU A 74 6.37 -13.41 -7.76
C LEU A 74 6.99 -12.39 -6.78
N LEU A 75 6.38 -11.21 -6.64
CA LEU A 75 6.87 -10.19 -5.71
C LEU A 75 6.80 -10.66 -4.25
N ASN A 76 5.71 -11.33 -3.86
CA ASN A 76 5.59 -11.92 -2.53
C ASN A 76 6.64 -13.01 -2.29
N GLY A 77 6.89 -13.87 -3.30
CA GLY A 77 7.89 -14.92 -3.24
C GLY A 77 9.31 -14.38 -3.10
N ILE A 78 9.69 -13.36 -3.88
CA ILE A 78 10.98 -12.67 -3.74
C ILE A 78 11.10 -12.05 -2.35
N GLY A 79 10.06 -11.35 -1.88
CA GLY A 79 10.06 -10.76 -0.53
C GLY A 79 10.24 -11.82 0.56
N LEU A 80 9.62 -12.98 0.40
CA LEU A 80 9.74 -14.10 1.33
C LEU A 80 11.14 -14.71 1.33
N VAL A 81 11.80 -14.84 0.17
CA VAL A 81 13.22 -15.26 0.09
C VAL A 81 14.12 -14.26 0.82
N MET A 82 13.87 -12.96 0.65
CA MET A 82 14.65 -11.92 1.33
C MET A 82 14.48 -11.95 2.84
N ILE A 83 13.24 -12.14 3.33
CA ILE A 83 12.98 -12.30 4.76
C ILE A 83 13.65 -13.56 5.29
N TYR A 84 13.57 -14.67 4.56
CA TYR A 84 14.22 -15.92 4.94
C TYR A 84 15.74 -15.78 5.04
N ARG A 85 16.37 -15.04 4.10
CA ARG A 85 17.80 -14.70 4.18
C ARG A 85 18.14 -13.93 5.46
N LEU A 86 17.30 -12.97 5.86
CA LEU A 86 17.51 -12.20 7.09
C LEU A 86 17.29 -13.05 8.35
N ASP A 87 16.34 -13.99 8.33
CA ASP A 87 16.12 -14.93 9.43
C ASP A 87 17.35 -15.81 9.67
N LEU A 88 18.00 -16.29 8.61
CA LEU A 88 19.24 -17.09 8.71
C LEU A 88 20.38 -16.30 9.36
N ASP A 89 20.48 -15.01 9.09
CA ASP A 89 21.53 -14.12 9.63
C ASP A 89 21.24 -13.69 11.08
N THR A 90 19.97 -13.39 11.40
CA THR A 90 19.56 -12.82 12.70
C THR A 90 19.07 -13.86 13.71
N GLY A 91 18.82 -15.10 13.29
CA GLY A 91 18.21 -16.15 14.11
C GLY A 91 16.72 -15.94 14.40
N MET A 92 16.07 -15.02 13.68
CA MET A 92 14.63 -14.75 13.81
C MET A 92 13.80 -15.76 13.00
N SER A 93 12.47 -15.76 13.19
CA SER A 93 11.53 -16.61 12.45
C SER A 93 10.40 -15.78 11.81
N LEU A 94 10.80 -14.71 11.11
CA LEU A 94 9.89 -13.78 10.44
C LEU A 94 9.27 -14.39 9.16
N ALA A 95 9.96 -15.31 8.49
CA ALA A 95 9.48 -15.98 7.27
C ALA A 95 8.21 -16.79 7.53
N ASN A 96 8.11 -17.48 8.69
CA ASN A 96 6.90 -18.20 9.08
C ASN A 96 5.71 -17.24 9.29
N SER A 97 5.96 -16.10 9.93
CA SER A 97 4.97 -15.04 10.09
C SER A 97 4.54 -14.48 8.73
N GLN A 98 5.48 -14.32 7.78
CA GLN A 98 5.20 -13.84 6.43
C GLN A 98 4.32 -14.81 5.63
N ILE A 99 4.53 -16.13 5.75
CA ILE A 99 3.66 -17.14 5.14
C ILE A 99 2.23 -17.01 5.70
N MET A 100 2.09 -16.92 7.02
CA MET A 100 0.79 -16.74 7.67
C MET A 100 0.08 -15.49 7.16
N TRP A 101 0.76 -14.35 7.07
CA TRP A 101 0.19 -13.12 6.52
C TRP A 101 -0.14 -13.21 5.03
N THR A 102 0.63 -13.98 4.26
CA THR A 102 0.32 -14.26 2.85
C THR A 102 -0.96 -15.09 2.74
N VAL A 103 -1.14 -16.11 3.57
CA VAL A 103 -2.37 -16.90 3.66
C VAL A 103 -3.56 -16.00 4.01
N VAL A 104 -3.43 -15.14 5.02
CA VAL A 104 -4.49 -14.20 5.42
C VAL A 104 -4.82 -13.22 4.29
N GLY A 105 -3.81 -12.66 3.63
CA GLY A 105 -3.99 -11.73 2.51
C GLY A 105 -4.71 -12.36 1.33
N VAL A 106 -4.31 -13.58 0.94
CA VAL A 106 -4.97 -14.34 -0.13
C VAL A 106 -6.38 -14.76 0.27
N ALA A 107 -6.61 -15.16 1.52
CA ALA A 107 -7.94 -15.48 2.02
C ALA A 107 -8.86 -14.24 1.97
N MET A 108 -8.36 -13.06 2.35
CA MET A 108 -9.09 -11.80 2.25
C MET A 108 -9.39 -11.41 0.80
N MET A 109 -8.43 -11.59 -0.12
CA MET A 109 -8.65 -11.40 -1.56
C MET A 109 -9.77 -12.32 -2.06
N CYS A 110 -9.70 -13.61 -1.74
CA CYS A 110 -10.73 -14.59 -2.11
C CYS A 110 -12.10 -14.21 -1.52
N ALA A 111 -12.15 -13.77 -0.26
CA ALA A 111 -13.38 -13.31 0.36
C ALA A 111 -13.98 -12.10 -0.38
N VAL A 112 -13.16 -11.11 -0.74
CA VAL A 112 -13.63 -9.95 -1.54
C VAL A 112 -14.20 -10.41 -2.88
N LEU A 113 -13.54 -11.32 -3.60
CA LEU A 113 -14.04 -11.82 -4.89
C LEU A 113 -15.37 -12.58 -4.76
N VAL A 114 -15.54 -13.35 -3.68
CA VAL A 114 -16.75 -14.16 -3.45
C VAL A 114 -17.94 -13.29 -3.02
N PHE A 115 -17.70 -12.34 -2.10
CA PHE A 115 -18.77 -11.54 -1.49
C PHE A 115 -19.09 -10.25 -2.25
N LEU A 116 -18.09 -9.59 -2.85
CA LEU A 116 -18.26 -8.34 -3.59
C LEU A 116 -18.41 -8.61 -5.09
N LYS A 117 -19.59 -9.09 -5.48
CA LYS A 117 -19.89 -9.42 -6.90
C LYS A 117 -20.00 -8.19 -7.79
N ASP A 118 -20.54 -7.09 -7.27
CA ASP A 118 -20.64 -5.82 -8.00
C ASP A 118 -19.96 -4.70 -7.22
N HIS A 119 -18.78 -4.29 -7.70
CA HIS A 119 -18.02 -3.18 -7.12
C HIS A 119 -18.76 -1.84 -7.22
N ARG A 120 -19.73 -1.69 -8.14
CA ARG A 120 -20.50 -0.45 -8.29
C ARG A 120 -21.45 -0.24 -7.12
N SER A 121 -21.88 -1.31 -6.45
CA SER A 121 -22.71 -1.22 -5.24
C SER A 121 -22.06 -0.38 -4.13
N LEU A 122 -20.72 -0.36 -4.06
CA LEU A 122 -19.96 0.45 -3.10
C LEU A 122 -20.20 1.96 -3.27
N GLN A 123 -20.57 2.40 -4.47
CA GLN A 123 -20.87 3.81 -4.74
C GLN A 123 -22.08 4.31 -3.93
N ASN A 124 -23.03 3.42 -3.62
CA ASN A 124 -24.22 3.76 -2.82
C ASN A 124 -23.87 4.01 -1.34
N TYR A 125 -22.73 3.49 -0.89
CA TYR A 125 -22.25 3.61 0.49
C TYR A 125 -21.07 4.57 0.62
N SER A 126 -20.85 5.47 -0.36
CA SER A 126 -19.66 6.32 -0.42
C SER A 126 -19.42 7.08 0.89
N TYR A 127 -20.44 7.72 1.46
CA TYR A 127 -20.30 8.48 2.71
C TYR A 127 -19.99 7.59 3.92
N LEU A 128 -20.52 6.36 3.96
CA LEU A 128 -20.19 5.39 5.00
C LEU A 128 -18.74 4.92 4.87
N LEU A 129 -18.26 4.72 3.64
CA LEU A 129 -16.85 4.41 3.37
C LEU A 129 -15.94 5.59 3.78
N GLY A 130 -16.32 6.82 3.46
CA GLY A 130 -15.57 8.01 3.86
C GLY A 130 -15.48 8.16 5.38
N LEU A 131 -16.63 8.06 6.07
CA LEU A 131 -16.68 8.14 7.53
C LEU A 131 -15.92 6.99 8.19
N GLY A 132 -16.12 5.74 7.74
CA GLY A 132 -15.40 4.58 8.24
C GLY A 132 -13.90 4.68 8.00
N GLY A 133 -13.49 5.21 6.84
CA GLY A 133 -12.10 5.50 6.53
C GLY A 133 -11.49 6.52 7.50
N LEU A 134 -12.19 7.62 7.80
CA LEU A 134 -11.74 8.59 8.81
C LEU A 134 -11.65 7.99 10.21
N ILE A 135 -12.65 7.20 10.62
CA ILE A 135 -12.67 6.54 11.94
C ILE A 135 -11.49 5.57 12.07
N LEU A 136 -11.28 4.70 11.08
CA LEU A 136 -10.15 3.77 11.08
C LEU A 136 -8.82 4.51 11.04
N SER A 137 -8.72 5.59 10.27
CA SER A 137 -7.52 6.42 10.24
C SER A 137 -7.24 7.04 11.60
N ALA A 138 -8.24 7.46 12.36
CA ALA A 138 -8.07 8.09 13.68
C ALA A 138 -7.85 7.09 14.83
N LEU A 139 -8.20 5.81 14.62
CA LEU A 139 -8.19 4.78 15.66
C LEU A 139 -6.84 4.68 16.41
N PRO A 140 -5.68 4.66 15.73
CA PRO A 140 -4.38 4.60 16.40
C PRO A 140 -4.04 5.83 17.26
N ILE A 141 -4.68 6.98 17.06
CA ILE A 141 -4.47 8.17 17.90
C ILE A 141 -5.07 7.94 19.29
N VAL A 142 -6.23 7.30 19.35
CA VAL A 142 -6.95 7.03 20.60
C VAL A 142 -6.42 5.77 21.28
N TRP A 143 -6.03 4.77 20.50
CA TRP A 143 -5.57 3.46 21.00
C TRP A 143 -4.23 3.04 20.38
N PRO A 144 -3.12 3.75 20.68
CA PRO A 144 -1.82 3.40 20.12
C PRO A 144 -1.21 2.15 20.78
N THR A 145 -0.44 1.37 20.01
CA THR A 145 0.36 0.24 20.55
C THR A 145 1.38 0.63 21.61
N LYS A 146 2.00 1.79 21.45
CA LYS A 146 3.03 2.30 22.36
C LYS A 146 2.75 3.78 22.56
N LEU A 147 2.60 4.21 23.81
CA LEU A 147 2.52 5.62 24.15
C LEU A 147 3.86 6.27 23.77
N ASN A 148 3.81 7.36 23.01
CA ASN A 148 4.98 8.12 22.52
C ASN A 148 5.88 7.38 21.52
N ALA A 149 5.34 6.50 20.66
CA ALA A 149 6.12 6.01 19.53
C ALA A 149 6.40 7.12 18.51
N ASP A 150 7.51 7.00 17.79
CA ASP A 150 7.90 7.90 16.69
C ASP A 150 6.82 8.05 15.60
N ALA A 151 5.94 7.05 15.47
CA ALA A 151 4.70 7.13 14.74
C ALA A 151 3.64 6.22 15.41
N ASN A 152 2.50 6.80 15.80
CA ASN A 152 1.41 6.10 16.47
C ASN A 152 0.41 5.56 15.43
N VAL A 153 0.79 4.51 14.71
CA VAL A 153 0.01 4.02 13.54
C VAL A 153 -0.54 2.60 13.74
N TRP A 154 0.04 1.84 14.66
CA TRP A 154 -0.26 0.44 14.88
C TRP A 154 -1.18 0.23 16.08
N ILE A 155 -1.95 -0.86 16.01
CA ILE A 155 -2.78 -1.36 17.10
C ILE A 155 -2.46 -2.85 17.28
N SER A 156 -2.20 -3.25 18.53
CA SER A 156 -1.95 -4.65 18.86
C SER A 156 -3.21 -5.29 19.39
N ILE A 157 -3.54 -6.45 18.83
CA ILE A 157 -4.63 -7.34 19.24
C ILE A 157 -3.99 -8.69 19.59
N GLY A 158 -3.63 -8.85 20.86
CA GLY A 158 -2.89 -10.03 21.33
C GLY A 158 -1.52 -10.15 20.64
N PRO A 159 -1.21 -11.27 19.97
CA PRO A 159 0.07 -11.47 19.29
C PRO A 159 0.15 -10.77 17.92
N PHE A 160 -0.95 -10.22 17.42
CA PHE A 160 -1.01 -9.59 16.10
C PHE A 160 -0.96 -8.08 16.21
N SER A 161 -0.29 -7.44 15.26
CA SER A 161 -0.35 -5.99 15.08
C SER A 161 -1.00 -5.69 13.73
N ILE A 162 -1.96 -4.79 13.74
CA ILE A 162 -2.69 -4.34 12.54
C ILE A 162 -2.50 -2.85 12.41
N GLN A 163 -2.41 -2.37 11.17
CA GLN A 163 -2.40 -0.96 10.84
C GLN A 163 -3.77 -0.57 10.27
N PRO A 164 -4.69 0.01 11.07
CA PRO A 164 -6.01 0.44 10.60
C PRO A 164 -5.93 1.43 9.44
N GLY A 165 -4.86 2.22 9.38
CA GLY A 165 -4.58 3.18 8.31
C GLY A 165 -4.55 2.55 6.91
N GLU A 166 -4.17 1.28 6.79
CA GLU A 166 -4.19 0.57 5.50
C GLU A 166 -5.62 0.37 4.97
N PHE A 167 -6.53 -0.09 5.85
CA PHE A 167 -7.94 -0.23 5.51
C PHE A 167 -8.61 1.14 5.30
N ALA A 168 -8.24 2.13 6.12
CA ALA A 168 -8.71 3.50 5.98
C ALA A 168 -8.42 4.07 4.60
N LYS A 169 -7.20 3.87 4.07
CA LYS A 169 -6.82 4.32 2.72
C LYS A 169 -7.74 3.72 1.67
N ILE A 170 -8.00 2.42 1.70
CA ILE A 170 -8.87 1.76 0.72
C ILE A 170 -10.29 2.38 0.78
N MET A 171 -10.86 2.52 1.98
CA MET A 171 -12.21 3.10 2.13
C MET A 171 -12.29 4.56 1.69
N LEU A 172 -11.28 5.37 2.02
CA LEU A 172 -11.17 6.76 1.60
C LEU A 172 -11.04 6.87 0.07
N LEU A 173 -10.19 6.06 -0.56
CA LEU A 173 -10.03 6.04 -2.01
C LEU A 173 -11.34 5.66 -2.72
N LEU A 174 -12.07 4.68 -2.19
CA LEU A 174 -13.40 4.32 -2.70
C LEU A 174 -14.41 5.47 -2.53
N PHE A 175 -14.39 6.18 -1.39
CA PHE A 175 -15.21 7.37 -1.19
C PHE A 175 -14.87 8.47 -2.21
N PHE A 176 -13.59 8.80 -2.40
CA PHE A 176 -13.18 9.84 -3.34
C PHE A 176 -13.55 9.45 -4.77
N ALA A 177 -13.30 8.21 -5.18
CA ALA A 177 -13.68 7.71 -6.50
C ALA A 177 -15.21 7.80 -6.72
N ALA A 178 -16.01 7.32 -5.77
CA ALA A 178 -17.47 7.37 -5.87
C ALA A 178 -18.00 8.81 -5.89
N LEU A 179 -17.46 9.70 -5.07
CA LEU A 179 -17.87 11.11 -5.03
C LEU A 179 -17.53 11.81 -6.36
N LEU A 180 -16.34 11.54 -6.93
CA LEU A 180 -15.93 12.10 -8.21
C LEU A 180 -16.82 11.62 -9.37
N VAL A 181 -17.20 10.34 -9.37
CA VAL A 181 -18.12 9.79 -10.38
C VAL A 181 -19.52 10.39 -10.24
N ASN A 182 -20.08 10.42 -9.04
CA ASN A 182 -21.44 10.92 -8.77
C ASN A 182 -21.58 12.42 -9.06
N LYS A 183 -20.52 13.20 -8.83
CA LYS A 183 -20.48 14.64 -9.03
C LYS A 183 -19.84 15.05 -10.36
N ARG A 184 -19.57 14.10 -11.27
CA ARG A 184 -18.87 14.34 -12.55
C ARG A 184 -19.48 15.47 -13.39
N LYS A 185 -20.81 15.56 -13.43
CA LYS A 185 -21.54 16.62 -14.17
C LYS A 185 -21.31 18.04 -13.62
N LEU A 186 -20.90 18.17 -12.36
CA LEU A 186 -20.55 19.47 -11.76
C LEU A 186 -19.15 19.92 -12.18
N PHE A 187 -18.25 18.99 -12.53
CA PHE A 187 -16.87 19.31 -12.95
C PHE A 187 -16.76 19.74 -14.41
N THR A 188 -17.75 19.41 -15.24
CA THR A 188 -17.81 19.84 -16.64
C THR A 188 -18.29 21.29 -16.77
N VAL A 189 -18.94 21.86 -15.74
CA VAL A 189 -19.35 23.27 -15.73
C VAL A 189 -18.13 24.13 -15.40
N ALA A 190 -17.63 24.88 -16.39
CA ALA A 190 -16.46 25.73 -16.25
C ALA A 190 -16.66 26.81 -15.17
N GLY A 191 -15.69 26.94 -14.27
CA GLY A 191 -15.57 28.11 -13.37
C GLY A 191 -14.75 29.23 -14.01
N LYS A 192 -14.41 30.26 -13.24
CA LYS A 192 -13.74 31.48 -13.72
C LYS A 192 -12.35 31.15 -14.29
N SER A 193 -12.01 31.65 -15.47
CA SER A 193 -10.64 31.60 -15.99
C SER A 193 -9.83 32.76 -15.43
N VAL A 194 -8.67 32.48 -14.84
CA VAL A 194 -7.68 33.49 -14.43
C VAL A 194 -6.33 33.04 -14.97
N LEU A 195 -5.58 33.94 -15.64
CA LEU A 195 -4.25 33.66 -16.20
C LEU A 195 -4.20 32.43 -17.13
N GLY A 196 -5.20 32.24 -18.01
CA GLY A 196 -5.26 31.09 -18.93
C GLY A 196 -5.57 29.74 -18.27
N LEU A 197 -5.69 29.69 -16.93
CA LEU A 197 -6.08 28.52 -16.16
C LEU A 197 -7.55 28.64 -15.75
N GLN A 198 -8.35 27.63 -16.07
CA GLN A 198 -9.74 27.57 -15.63
C GLN A 198 -9.80 27.11 -14.17
N PHE A 199 -10.21 28.03 -13.29
CA PHE A 199 -10.43 27.75 -11.88
C PHE A 199 -11.83 27.14 -11.68
N PRO A 200 -11.93 25.97 -11.06
CA PRO A 200 -13.19 25.28 -10.84
C PRO A 200 -13.99 25.88 -9.68
N ARG A 201 -15.29 25.58 -9.61
CA ARG A 201 -16.15 25.99 -8.51
C ARG A 201 -15.83 25.16 -7.26
N LEU A 202 -15.00 25.71 -6.36
CA LEU A 202 -14.58 25.08 -5.10
C LEU A 202 -15.75 24.59 -4.24
N ARG A 203 -16.91 25.26 -4.32
CA ARG A 203 -18.10 24.96 -3.52
C ARG A 203 -18.66 23.55 -3.75
N ASP A 204 -18.56 23.02 -4.97
CA ASP A 204 -19.13 21.70 -5.32
C ASP A 204 -18.21 20.53 -4.91
N LEU A 205 -16.97 20.84 -4.51
CA LEU A 205 -15.97 19.90 -4.00
C LEU A 205 -15.81 19.97 -2.47
N GLY A 206 -16.65 20.75 -1.78
CA GLY A 206 -16.57 20.95 -0.33
C GLY A 206 -16.43 19.64 0.47
N PRO A 207 -17.30 18.63 0.26
CA PRO A 207 -17.19 17.35 0.96
C PRO A 207 -15.89 16.58 0.65
N LEU A 208 -15.39 16.68 -0.58
CA LEU A 208 -14.14 16.03 -0.99
C LEU A 208 -12.96 16.65 -0.24
N PHE A 209 -12.81 17.97 -0.31
CA PHE A 209 -11.72 18.68 0.35
C PHE A 209 -11.80 18.60 1.86
N LEU A 210 -13.01 18.57 2.44
CA LEU A 210 -13.21 18.42 3.87
C LEU A 210 -12.71 17.05 4.35
N VAL A 211 -13.19 15.95 3.75
CA VAL A 211 -12.75 14.60 4.13
C VAL A 211 -11.27 14.40 3.83
N TRP A 212 -10.79 14.90 2.70
CA TRP A 212 -9.37 14.82 2.32
C TRP A 212 -8.48 15.58 3.30
N GLY A 213 -8.83 16.81 3.64
CA GLY A 213 -8.11 17.62 4.62
C GLY A 213 -8.10 16.97 6.01
N ILE A 214 -9.25 16.48 6.48
CA ILE A 214 -9.33 15.78 7.78
C ILE A 214 -8.44 14.53 7.78
N ALA A 215 -8.49 13.71 6.72
CA ALA A 215 -7.65 12.52 6.60
C ALA A 215 -6.15 12.86 6.67
N LEU A 216 -5.71 13.90 5.96
CA LEU A 216 -4.32 14.37 5.99
C LEU A 216 -3.93 14.89 7.38
N MET A 217 -4.82 15.61 8.06
CA MET A 217 -4.57 16.10 9.42
C MET A 217 -4.45 14.96 10.43
N ILE A 218 -5.28 13.92 10.31
CA ILE A 218 -5.18 12.71 11.13
C ILE A 218 -3.82 12.02 10.93
N MET A 219 -3.40 11.82 9.68
CA MET A 219 -2.12 11.17 9.37
C MET A 219 -0.92 12.02 9.83
N ALA A 220 -1.00 13.35 9.68
CA ALA A 220 0.00 14.27 10.21
C ALA A 220 0.08 14.22 11.75
N ALA A 221 -1.07 14.14 12.44
CA ALA A 221 -1.12 14.00 13.90
C ALA A 221 -0.50 12.68 14.40
N GLN A 222 -0.47 11.64 13.57
CA GLN A 222 0.22 10.38 13.86
C GLN A 222 1.74 10.45 13.61
N ASN A 223 2.26 11.58 13.13
CA ASN A 223 3.62 11.75 12.62
C ASN A 223 3.96 10.76 11.48
N ASP A 224 2.95 10.39 10.68
CA ASP A 224 3.07 9.46 9.56
C ASP A 224 2.82 10.14 8.20
N PHE A 225 3.86 10.80 7.71
CA PHE A 225 3.78 11.61 6.48
C PHE A 225 3.82 10.78 5.19
N GLY A 226 4.28 9.53 5.22
CA GLY A 226 4.38 8.69 4.03
C GLY A 226 3.01 8.37 3.42
N PRO A 227 2.10 7.74 4.18
CA PRO A 227 0.72 7.48 3.75
C PRO A 227 -0.06 8.76 3.43
N ALA A 228 0.21 9.87 4.14
CA ALA A 228 -0.40 11.16 3.84
C ALA A 228 -0.04 11.64 2.43
N LEU A 229 1.23 11.58 2.06
CA LEU A 229 1.70 11.94 0.71
C LEU A 229 1.14 11.00 -0.37
N LEU A 230 1.06 9.70 -0.09
CA LEU A 230 0.46 8.72 -1.02
C LEU A 230 -1.03 9.00 -1.23
N LEU A 231 -1.80 9.22 -0.16
CA LEU A 231 -3.22 9.58 -0.25
C LEU A 231 -3.39 10.90 -0.99
N PHE A 232 -2.58 11.90 -0.68
CA PHE A 232 -2.57 13.20 -1.35
C PHE A 232 -2.35 13.05 -2.86
N GLY A 233 -1.25 12.41 -3.26
CA GLY A 233 -0.91 12.21 -4.67
C GLY A 233 -1.97 11.41 -5.42
N THR A 234 -2.54 10.38 -4.79
CA THR A 234 -3.56 9.54 -5.41
C THR A 234 -4.86 10.31 -5.65
N VAL A 235 -5.35 11.05 -4.64
CA VAL A 235 -6.57 11.87 -4.79
C VAL A 235 -6.37 13.00 -5.79
N LEU A 236 -5.18 13.63 -5.78
CA LEU A 236 -4.81 14.65 -6.76
C LEU A 236 -4.80 14.09 -8.19
N GLY A 237 -4.24 12.89 -8.37
CA GLY A 237 -4.26 12.17 -9.65
C GLY A 237 -5.69 11.83 -10.10
N MET A 238 -6.54 11.34 -9.19
CA MET A 238 -7.96 11.10 -9.49
C MET A 238 -8.70 12.38 -9.90
N LEU A 239 -8.45 13.51 -9.22
CA LEU A 239 -9.02 14.80 -9.58
C LEU A 239 -8.59 15.23 -10.98
N TYR A 240 -7.31 15.10 -11.31
CA TYR A 240 -6.81 15.38 -12.65
C TYR A 240 -7.47 14.51 -13.70
N ILE A 241 -7.55 13.19 -13.48
CA ILE A 241 -8.17 12.25 -14.43
C ILE A 241 -9.67 12.54 -14.60
N ALA A 242 -10.38 12.80 -13.50
CA ALA A 242 -11.82 13.04 -13.53
C ALA A 242 -12.21 14.37 -14.20
N THR A 243 -11.34 15.38 -14.11
CA THR A 243 -11.62 16.74 -14.59
C THR A 243 -10.91 17.08 -15.90
N SER A 244 -9.84 16.35 -16.23
CA SER A 244 -8.92 16.61 -17.35
C SER A 244 -8.30 18.02 -17.33
N ARG A 245 -8.14 18.62 -16.15
CA ARG A 245 -7.59 19.99 -15.99
C ARG A 245 -6.27 19.97 -15.25
N ALA A 246 -5.20 20.39 -15.93
CA ALA A 246 -3.85 20.50 -15.34
C ALA A 246 -3.76 21.54 -14.21
N SER A 247 -4.69 22.51 -14.15
CA SER A 247 -4.74 23.50 -13.06
C SER A 247 -4.83 22.86 -11.68
N TRP A 248 -5.50 21.71 -11.57
CA TRP A 248 -5.55 20.96 -10.31
C TRP A 248 -4.19 20.44 -9.89
N LEU A 249 -3.39 19.92 -10.82
CA LEU A 249 -2.05 19.42 -10.52
C LEU A 249 -1.15 20.56 -10.04
N VAL A 250 -1.17 21.71 -10.73
CA VAL A 250 -0.36 22.88 -10.35
C VAL A 250 -0.73 23.38 -8.95
N LEU A 251 -2.04 23.53 -8.68
CA LEU A 251 -2.51 23.98 -7.37
C LEU A 251 -2.22 22.95 -6.27
N GLY A 252 -2.43 21.67 -6.54
CA GLY A 252 -2.16 20.58 -5.61
C GLY A 252 -0.67 20.47 -5.27
N LEU A 253 0.20 20.49 -6.28
CA LEU A 253 1.65 20.48 -6.07
C LEU A 253 2.13 21.73 -5.31
N GLY A 254 1.55 22.90 -5.61
CA GLY A 254 1.81 24.12 -4.84
C GLY A 254 1.42 23.98 -3.37
N LEU A 255 0.23 23.46 -3.08
CA LEU A 255 -0.22 23.19 -1.71
C LEU A 255 0.66 22.15 -1.00
N ALA A 256 1.08 21.09 -1.71
CA ALA A 256 1.99 20.08 -1.17
C ALA A 256 3.36 20.68 -0.82
N ALA A 257 3.91 21.55 -1.68
CA ALA A 257 5.17 22.25 -1.43
C ALA A 257 5.07 23.18 -0.21
N ILE A 258 3.98 23.95 -0.10
CA ILE A 258 3.72 24.81 1.06
C ILE A 258 3.59 23.97 2.33
N GLY A 259 2.83 22.87 2.28
CA GLY A 259 2.66 21.95 3.41
C GLY A 259 3.97 21.31 3.84
N ALA A 260 4.78 20.82 2.89
CA ALA A 260 6.09 20.24 3.15
C ALA A 260 7.05 21.26 3.78
N ALA A 261 7.09 22.49 3.26
CA ALA A 261 7.88 23.57 3.84
C ALA A 261 7.41 23.90 5.27
N GLY A 262 6.09 23.97 5.50
CA GLY A 262 5.52 24.19 6.84
C GLY A 262 5.91 23.09 7.83
N VAL A 263 5.79 21.82 7.43
CA VAL A 263 6.16 20.66 8.26
C VAL A 263 7.66 20.65 8.55
N TYR A 264 8.50 20.96 7.55
CA TYR A 264 9.95 21.05 7.72
C TYR A 264 10.34 22.05 8.82
N GLN A 265 9.62 23.15 8.97
CA GLN A 265 9.94 24.17 9.99
C GLN A 265 9.59 23.75 11.42
N ILE A 266 8.67 22.79 11.60
CA ILE A 266 8.16 22.40 12.92
C ILE A 266 8.59 20.99 13.36
N SER A 267 9.05 20.14 12.44
CA SER A 267 9.35 18.73 12.72
C SER A 267 10.85 18.45 12.59
N ALA A 268 11.54 18.31 13.73
CA ALA A 268 12.95 17.87 13.78
C ALA A 268 13.16 16.54 13.04
N LYS A 269 12.20 15.61 13.15
CA LYS A 269 12.21 14.32 12.44
C LYS A 269 12.32 14.48 10.91
N ILE A 270 11.64 15.46 10.33
CA ILE A 270 11.70 15.73 8.88
C ILE A 270 13.01 16.44 8.52
N GLN A 271 13.48 17.36 9.36
CA GLN A 271 14.78 18.01 9.17
C GLN A 271 15.91 16.97 9.14
N ASP A 272 15.93 16.03 10.09
CA ASP A 272 16.91 14.94 10.14
C ASP A 272 16.85 14.06 8.89
N ARG A 273 15.65 13.71 8.42
CA ARG A 273 15.49 12.91 7.18
C ARG A 273 16.00 13.64 5.95
N VAL A 274 15.77 14.95 5.85
CA VAL A 274 16.29 15.77 4.74
C VAL A 274 17.80 15.89 4.84
N ALA A 275 18.36 16.11 6.04
CA ALA A 275 19.80 16.18 6.25
C ALA A 275 20.49 14.86 5.86
N ASN A 276 19.96 13.71 6.33
CA ASN A 276 20.49 12.40 5.98
C ASN A 276 20.33 12.06 4.50
N PHE A 277 19.32 12.62 3.82
CA PHE A 277 19.19 12.45 2.37
C PHE A 277 20.27 13.24 1.60
N MET A 278 20.60 14.45 2.07
CA MET A 278 21.61 15.31 1.45
C MET A 278 23.05 14.84 1.72
N ASP A 279 23.33 14.38 2.94
CA ASP A 279 24.60 13.78 3.34
C ASP A 279 24.37 12.46 4.08
N PRO A 280 24.24 11.33 3.35
CA PRO A 280 23.92 10.04 3.94
C PRO A 280 25.03 9.47 4.80
N LEU A 281 26.29 9.86 4.57
CA LEU A 281 27.46 9.34 5.28
C LEU A 281 27.84 10.20 6.50
N GLY A 282 27.41 11.47 6.54
CA GLY A 282 27.71 12.39 7.65
C GLY A 282 27.17 11.94 9.02
N ASN A 283 26.17 11.05 9.06
CA ASN A 283 25.61 10.48 10.29
C ASN A 283 25.40 8.96 10.16
N PHE A 284 26.45 8.23 9.78
CA PHE A 284 26.39 6.78 9.55
C PHE A 284 26.10 5.97 10.83
N ASP A 285 26.50 6.44 12.01
CA ASP A 285 26.27 5.74 13.29
C ASP A 285 24.88 6.02 13.91
N GLY A 286 24.14 7.00 13.38
CA GLY A 286 22.88 7.44 13.94
C GLY A 286 21.71 7.32 12.96
N ASN A 287 20.99 8.43 12.75
CA ASN A 287 19.78 8.46 11.94
C ASN A 287 20.03 8.15 10.45
N GLY A 288 21.28 8.24 9.97
CA GLY A 288 21.69 7.93 8.60
C GLY A 288 22.09 6.47 8.38
N TYR A 289 22.13 5.64 9.43
CA TYR A 289 22.65 4.26 9.38
C TYR A 289 22.07 3.41 8.26
N GLN A 290 20.74 3.37 8.12
CA GLN A 290 20.09 2.52 7.11
C GLN A 290 20.47 2.94 5.67
N LEU A 291 20.55 4.24 5.42
CA LEU A 291 20.90 4.77 4.10
C LEU A 291 22.39 4.58 3.80
N SER A 292 23.25 4.78 4.80
CA SER A 292 24.68 4.46 4.74
C SER A 292 24.91 2.99 4.41
N GLN A 293 24.25 2.06 5.11
CA GLN A 293 24.40 0.62 4.86
C GLN A 293 23.90 0.21 3.48
N ALA A 294 22.81 0.83 2.99
CA ALA A 294 22.35 0.60 1.63
C ALA A 294 23.40 1.03 0.59
N LEU A 295 24.08 2.16 0.81
CA LEU A 295 25.18 2.61 -0.05
C LEU A 295 26.40 1.68 0.03
N PHE A 296 26.80 1.25 1.23
CA PHE A 296 27.90 0.30 1.40
C PHE A 296 27.62 -1.05 0.77
N GLY A 297 26.36 -1.54 0.83
CA GLY A 297 25.97 -2.80 0.20
C GLY A 297 25.89 -2.77 -1.32
N MET A 298 25.89 -1.58 -1.95
CA MET A 298 25.95 -1.42 -3.41
C MET A 298 27.39 -1.24 -3.93
N ALA A 299 28.35 -0.96 -3.05
CA ALA A 299 29.76 -0.76 -3.38
C ALA A 299 30.52 -2.10 -3.40
#